data_AF-B6WS41-F1
#
_entry.id   AF-B6WS41-F1
#
_cell.length_a   1.000
_cell.length_b   1.000
_cell.length_c   1.000
_cell.angle_alpha   90.00
_cell.angle_beta   90.00
_cell.angle_gamma   90.00
#
_symmetry.space_group_name_H-M   'P 1'
#
loop_
_entity.id
_entity.type
_entity.pdbx_description
1 polymer ?
#
loop_
_entity_poly.entity_id
_entity_poly.type
_entity_poly.pdbx_seq_one_letter_code
_entity_poly.pdbx_strand_id
1 'polypeptide(L)'
;MTMQDLSRTLEMIESLIQDRGLKAVKVAGTHGGEWACPCPACGGKDRFRFWPAQGEGGTWYCRQCDKGGDSIQFLREFEGLSYTEACRRLGVERAAAPTSIMPRADKEERPWEPSPTPADPGPVWQEHAAKLLDYAHAKLLADEDRMMWLAMRGIFPDAVERFRLGWLPGENGKDCYHRDRGAWGLPPETNARGRKKSLWIPAGLVVPALTEDGAVRRLRIRRTDEARERFGAEMKYVVVPGSSMRPLLLRPEARAFVVVEAELDAMACVAAAMDAGLDVGAFAAGTNMGRPDAAAHAVLRRALCILVALDFDQPDEKGQRAGAKGMPFWARTYRTARRWPVPKGKDPGDAFREGWNLADWIRIGLPPVFAPAPVQEAPAPLPVAPAPEKKQARETMGAGRMDDKGGGKKKATAAGAWGGVEWLTHPIGPRDSLQVLARAGLEARPTSDGDYEIYGQERWPQRDQARLMGWLRRFGQWVWQALYDKEFAPPNGRAM
;
A
#
# COMPACT_ATOMS: atom_id res chain seq x y z
N MET A 1 8.61 41.58 15.94
CA MET A 1 9.72 41.60 14.97
C MET A 1 9.46 42.71 13.96
N THR A 2 10.35 43.68 13.87
CA THR A 2 10.21 44.84 12.96
C THR A 2 10.64 44.46 11.54
N MET A 3 10.25 45.22 10.51
CA MET A 3 10.75 44.99 9.14
C MET A 3 12.29 45.10 9.04
N GLN A 4 12.92 45.84 9.95
CA GLN A 4 14.38 45.97 10.04
C GLN A 4 15.04 44.65 10.51
N ASP A 5 14.42 43.93 11.45
CA ASP A 5 14.92 42.64 11.94
C ASP A 5 14.88 41.56 10.85
N LEU A 6 13.82 41.56 10.04
CA LEU A 6 13.65 40.68 8.88
C LEU A 6 14.72 40.92 7.80
N SER A 7 14.98 42.19 7.46
CA SER A 7 16.01 42.56 6.47
C SER A 7 17.40 42.10 6.94
N ARG A 8 17.70 42.30 8.23
CA ARG A 8 18.98 41.96 8.82
C ARG A 8 19.26 40.46 8.85
N THR A 9 18.26 39.63 9.20
CA THR A 9 18.39 38.17 9.14
C THR A 9 18.60 37.69 7.71
N LEU A 10 17.83 38.24 6.75
CA LEU A 10 17.95 37.89 5.34
C LEU A 10 19.33 38.25 4.79
N GLU A 11 19.79 39.49 4.99
CA GLU A 11 21.10 39.98 4.56
C GLU A 11 22.25 39.16 5.17
N MET A 12 22.13 38.78 6.45
CA MET A 12 23.11 37.92 7.11
C MET A 12 23.17 36.54 6.46
N ILE A 13 22.04 35.86 6.29
CA ILE A 13 22.00 34.53 5.69
C ILE A 13 22.44 34.59 4.22
N GLU A 14 22.03 35.62 3.47
CA GLU A 14 22.46 35.82 2.08
C GLU A 14 23.97 36.10 1.97
N SER A 15 24.54 36.95 2.83
CA SER A 15 25.99 37.19 2.90
C SER A 15 26.76 35.90 3.17
N LEU A 16 26.32 35.10 4.14
CA LEU A 16 26.97 33.84 4.51
C LEU A 16 26.85 32.75 3.43
N ILE A 17 25.75 32.76 2.69
CA ILE A 17 25.56 31.90 1.51
C ILE A 17 26.46 32.38 0.37
N GLN A 18 26.59 33.68 0.15
CA GLN A 18 27.45 34.29 -0.89
C GLN A 18 28.95 34.06 -0.62
N ASP A 19 29.40 34.15 0.64
CA ASP A 19 30.80 33.89 1.04
C ASP A 19 31.24 32.44 0.72
N ARG A 20 30.28 31.53 0.53
CA ARG A 20 30.50 30.14 0.11
C ARG A 20 30.26 29.90 -1.39
N GLY A 21 30.11 30.96 -2.17
CA GLY A 21 29.84 30.90 -3.61
C GLY A 21 28.45 30.37 -3.98
N LEU A 22 27.52 30.37 -3.03
CA LEU A 22 26.16 29.86 -3.22
C LEU A 22 25.19 31.02 -3.48
N LYS A 23 24.07 30.73 -4.15
CA LYS A 23 23.02 31.73 -4.43
C LYS A 23 21.69 31.28 -3.88
N ALA A 24 21.10 32.10 -3.00
CA ALA A 24 19.74 31.91 -2.52
C ALA A 24 18.74 32.35 -3.59
N VAL A 25 17.68 31.56 -3.79
CA VAL A 25 16.56 31.88 -4.68
C VAL A 25 15.28 31.88 -3.87
N LYS A 26 14.51 32.96 -3.95
CA LYS A 26 13.18 33.02 -3.35
C LYS A 26 12.24 32.09 -4.12
N VAL A 27 11.70 31.09 -3.43
CA VAL A 27 10.83 30.05 -4.02
C VAL A 27 9.36 30.23 -3.69
N ALA A 28 9.03 30.96 -2.61
CA ALA A 28 7.66 31.33 -2.27
C ALA A 28 7.59 32.70 -1.57
N GLY A 29 6.46 33.40 -1.75
CA GLY A 29 6.19 34.70 -1.12
C GLY A 29 5.26 34.63 0.10
N THR A 30 4.69 33.47 0.40
CA THR A 30 3.74 33.27 1.51
C THR A 30 4.45 33.29 2.87
N HIS A 31 3.78 33.76 3.93
CA HIS A 31 4.30 33.77 5.32
C HIS A 31 5.66 34.48 5.50
N GLY A 32 5.87 35.60 4.79
CA GLY A 32 7.13 36.36 4.85
C GLY A 32 8.26 35.80 3.98
N GLY A 33 7.99 34.72 3.24
CA GLY A 33 8.82 34.20 2.15
C GLY A 33 9.61 32.93 2.50
N GLU A 34 9.88 32.12 1.48
CA GLU A 34 10.75 30.95 1.54
C GLU A 34 11.84 31.09 0.50
N TRP A 35 13.07 30.77 0.90
CA TRP A 35 14.23 30.77 0.03
C TRP A 35 14.90 29.41 0.03
N ALA A 36 15.54 29.08 -1.09
CA ALA A 36 16.21 27.81 -1.31
C ALA A 36 17.64 28.01 -1.82
N CYS A 37 18.56 27.15 -1.40
CA CYS A 37 19.92 27.07 -1.93
C CYS A 37 20.50 25.64 -1.76
N PRO A 38 21.71 25.38 -2.26
CA PRO A 38 22.53 24.26 -1.81
C PRO A 38 22.80 24.31 -0.31
N CYS A 39 22.86 23.16 0.37
CA CYS A 39 23.15 23.13 1.80
C CYS A 39 24.65 23.40 2.06
N PRO A 40 25.00 24.35 2.96
CA PRO A 40 26.39 24.63 3.30
C PRO A 40 27.12 23.50 4.06
N ALA A 41 26.38 22.52 4.63
CA ALA A 41 26.95 21.39 5.37
C ALA A 41 27.11 20.12 4.53
N CYS A 42 26.05 19.68 3.85
CA CYS A 42 26.07 18.41 3.10
C CYS A 42 26.20 18.57 1.58
N GLY A 43 26.30 19.81 1.09
CA GLY A 43 26.14 20.11 -0.33
C GLY A 43 24.72 19.83 -0.83
N GLY A 44 24.52 19.85 -2.14
CA GLY A 44 23.24 19.63 -2.81
C GLY A 44 22.91 20.71 -3.83
N LYS A 45 21.69 20.69 -4.40
CA LYS A 45 21.25 21.69 -5.39
C LYS A 45 20.24 22.70 -4.81
N ASP A 46 19.21 22.25 -4.10
CA ASP A 46 18.08 23.13 -3.70
C ASP A 46 17.29 22.67 -2.45
N ARG A 47 17.86 21.72 -1.68
CA ARG A 47 17.17 21.05 -0.55
C ARG A 47 17.30 21.78 0.79
N PHE A 48 18.13 22.83 0.85
CA PHE A 48 18.22 23.72 2.00
C PHE A 48 17.18 24.83 1.86
N ARG A 49 16.33 24.98 2.87
CA ARG A 49 15.27 25.99 2.92
C ARG A 49 15.44 26.89 4.12
N PHE A 50 15.15 28.18 3.94
CA PHE A 50 15.15 29.14 5.04
C PHE A 50 13.95 30.10 4.95
N TRP A 51 13.45 30.46 6.12
CA TRP A 51 12.28 31.30 6.36
C TRP A 51 12.69 32.43 7.33
N PRO A 52 13.13 33.58 6.82
CA PRO A 52 13.57 34.74 7.62
C PRO A 52 12.50 35.29 8.54
N ALA A 53 11.23 35.12 8.18
CA ALA A 53 10.08 35.65 8.90
C ALA A 53 9.52 34.72 9.99
N GLN A 54 10.08 33.51 10.12
CA GLN A 54 9.60 32.52 11.07
C GLN A 54 10.45 32.53 12.35
N GLY A 55 9.81 32.53 13.52
CA GLY A 55 10.48 32.56 14.82
C GLY A 55 11.09 33.93 15.16
N GLU A 56 11.85 34.01 16.26
CA GLU A 56 12.56 35.21 16.69
C GLU A 56 13.89 35.34 15.91
N GLY A 57 13.77 35.69 14.64
CA GLY A 57 14.92 36.02 13.79
C GLY A 57 15.24 35.01 12.70
N GLY A 58 14.31 34.14 12.31
CA GLY A 58 14.43 33.24 11.15
C GLY A 58 14.70 31.78 11.52
N THR A 59 14.21 30.86 10.67
CA THR A 59 14.48 29.41 10.79
C THR A 59 14.95 28.81 9.48
N TRP A 60 15.62 27.67 9.56
CA TRP A 60 16.15 26.95 8.41
C TRP A 60 16.05 25.44 8.60
N TYR A 61 16.01 24.71 7.48
CA TYR A 61 16.01 23.25 7.47
C TYR A 61 16.57 22.69 6.17
N CYS A 62 17.42 21.68 6.29
CA CYS A 62 17.92 20.89 5.17
C CYS A 62 17.30 19.49 5.17
N ARG A 63 16.59 19.16 4.10
CA ARG A 63 15.95 17.85 3.94
C ARG A 63 16.93 16.71 3.64
N GLN A 64 18.17 17.02 3.27
CA GLN A 64 19.17 16.01 2.89
C GLN A 64 19.99 15.52 4.08
N CYS A 65 20.41 16.42 4.96
CA CYS A 65 21.17 16.05 6.16
C CYS A 65 20.34 16.10 7.45
N ASP A 66 19.04 16.41 7.34
CA ASP A 66 18.08 16.47 8.43
C ASP A 66 18.48 17.43 9.57
N LYS A 67 19.22 18.48 9.23
CA LYS A 67 19.60 19.55 10.16
C LYS A 67 18.67 20.74 9.99
N GLY A 68 18.28 21.37 11.09
CA GLY A 68 17.51 22.60 11.11
C GLY A 68 17.58 23.29 12.44
N GLY A 69 17.15 24.54 12.47
CA GLY A 69 17.15 25.35 13.68
C GLY A 69 16.78 26.79 13.42
N ASP A 70 16.96 27.61 14.44
CA ASP A 70 16.87 29.06 14.34
C ASP A 70 18.19 29.68 13.85
N SER A 71 18.21 31.00 13.72
CA SER A 71 19.40 31.76 13.31
C SER A 71 20.58 31.65 14.27
N ILE A 72 20.36 31.36 15.56
CA ILE A 72 21.45 31.08 16.51
C ILE A 72 22.07 29.73 16.16
N GLN A 73 21.25 28.69 16.00
CA GLN A 73 21.72 27.36 15.61
C GLN A 73 22.40 27.39 14.24
N PHE A 74 21.94 28.25 13.31
CA PHE A 74 22.61 28.48 12.03
C PHE A 74 24.06 28.94 12.22
N LEU A 75 24.29 30.01 12.99
CA LEU A 75 25.63 30.55 13.24
C LEU A 75 26.52 29.53 13.96
N ARG A 76 25.97 28.76 14.88
CA ARG A 76 26.74 27.73 15.58
C ARG A 76 27.15 26.59 14.65
N GLU A 77 26.24 26.16 13.78
CA GLU A 77 26.45 25.01 12.89
C GLU A 77 27.40 25.34 11.73
N PHE A 78 27.28 26.55 11.15
CA PHE A 78 28.00 26.90 9.93
C PHE A 78 29.20 27.81 10.17
N GLU A 79 29.17 28.68 11.17
CA GLU A 79 30.26 29.60 11.51
C GLU A 79 31.10 29.11 12.70
N GLY A 80 30.69 28.01 13.36
CA GLY A 80 31.39 27.48 14.54
C GLY A 80 31.33 28.39 15.76
N LEU A 81 30.47 29.41 15.77
CA LEU A 81 30.34 30.35 16.88
C LEU A 81 29.79 29.64 18.12
N SER A 82 30.22 30.08 19.30
CA SER A 82 29.52 29.73 20.54
C SER A 82 28.14 30.39 20.60
N TYR A 83 27.24 29.86 21.43
CA TYR A 83 25.92 30.48 21.67
C TYR A 83 26.04 31.96 22.05
N THR A 84 27.04 32.30 22.87
CA THR A 84 27.32 33.67 23.30
C THR A 84 27.68 34.59 22.14
N GLU A 85 28.56 34.12 21.26
CA GLU A 85 28.99 34.89 20.07
C GLU A 85 27.86 35.01 19.07
N ALA A 86 27.05 33.97 18.90
CA ALA A 86 25.86 33.98 18.05
C ALA A 86 24.81 34.99 18.55
N CYS A 87 24.46 35.00 19.84
CA CYS A 87 23.54 35.99 20.42
C CYS A 87 24.10 37.42 20.29
N ARG A 88 25.39 37.63 20.55
CA ARG A 88 26.06 38.93 20.37
C ARG A 88 25.98 39.40 18.93
N ARG A 89 26.23 38.51 17.97
CA ARG A 89 26.18 38.83 16.52
C ARG A 89 24.76 39.17 16.05
N LEU A 90 23.75 38.53 16.64
CA LEU A 90 22.34 38.76 16.34
C LEU A 90 21.71 39.90 17.15
N GLY A 91 22.42 40.49 18.13
CA GLY A 91 21.86 41.52 19.00
C GLY A 91 20.75 41.01 19.93
N VAL A 92 20.70 39.70 20.18
CA VAL A 92 19.71 39.06 21.05
C VAL A 92 20.20 39.17 22.49
N GLU A 93 19.36 39.73 23.37
CA GLU A 93 19.66 39.86 24.79
C GLU A 93 19.78 38.47 25.43
N ARG A 94 20.84 38.22 26.20
CA ARG A 94 21.10 36.89 26.76
C ARG A 94 20.04 36.61 27.82
N ALA A 95 19.27 35.53 27.65
CA ALA A 95 18.62 34.91 28.80
C ALA A 95 19.72 34.50 29.79
N ALA A 96 19.61 34.95 31.05
CA ALA A 96 20.56 34.61 32.10
C ALA A 96 20.77 33.09 32.14
N ALA A 97 22.02 32.64 32.15
CA ALA A 97 22.32 31.21 32.19
C ALA A 97 21.77 30.61 33.49
N PRO A 98 20.98 29.53 33.46
CA PRO A 98 20.66 28.81 34.68
C PRO A 98 21.95 28.18 35.22
N THR A 99 22.44 28.70 36.34
CA THR A 99 23.47 28.08 37.17
C THR A 99 22.86 26.89 37.91
N SER A 100 22.60 25.81 37.19
CA SER A 100 22.58 24.47 37.77
C SER A 100 22.81 23.45 36.66
N ILE A 101 23.80 22.58 36.88
CA ILE A 101 23.84 21.28 36.22
C ILE A 101 22.73 20.46 36.87
N MET A 102 21.48 20.78 36.56
CA MET A 102 20.42 19.80 36.73
C MET A 102 20.59 18.77 35.61
N PRO A 103 20.40 17.46 35.87
CA PRO A 103 20.19 16.52 34.78
C PRO A 103 19.12 17.13 33.87
N ARG A 104 19.37 17.17 32.56
CA ARG A 104 18.38 17.62 31.58
C ARG A 104 17.08 16.94 31.97
N ALA A 105 16.12 17.70 32.51
CA ALA A 105 14.76 17.20 32.63
C ALA A 105 14.43 16.72 31.23
N ASP A 106 14.09 15.43 31.10
CA ASP A 106 13.59 14.87 29.86
C ASP A 106 12.56 15.87 29.37
N LYS A 107 12.85 16.52 28.24
CA LYS A 107 12.01 17.57 27.69
C LYS A 107 10.65 16.90 27.55
N GLU A 108 9.69 17.16 28.45
CA GLU A 108 8.39 16.50 28.43
C GLU A 108 7.85 16.70 27.02
N GLU A 109 7.90 15.63 26.22
CA GLU A 109 7.49 15.72 24.84
C GLU A 109 6.01 16.07 24.89
N ARG A 110 5.67 17.27 24.40
CA ARG A 110 4.28 17.70 24.28
C ARG A 110 3.46 16.53 23.73
N PRO A 111 2.37 16.14 24.40
CA PRO A 111 1.51 15.07 23.92
C PRO A 111 1.18 15.31 22.45
N TRP A 112 1.42 14.31 21.61
CA TRP A 112 1.10 14.44 20.19
C TRP A 112 -0.43 14.53 20.03
N GLU A 113 -0.88 15.55 19.32
CA GLU A 113 -2.27 15.68 18.88
C GLU A 113 -2.39 15.31 17.39
N PRO A 114 -3.43 14.55 17.00
CA PRO A 114 -3.63 14.20 15.61
C PRO A 114 -3.95 15.45 14.79
N SER A 115 -3.37 15.53 13.58
CA SER A 115 -3.65 16.62 12.67
C SER A 115 -5.13 16.62 12.26
N PRO A 116 -5.75 17.80 12.01
CA PRO A 116 -7.11 17.87 11.49
C PRO A 116 -7.26 17.03 10.21
N THR A 117 -8.41 16.40 10.04
CA THR A 117 -8.72 15.64 8.83
C THR A 117 -8.95 16.60 7.65
N PRO A 118 -8.16 16.49 6.57
CA PRO A 118 -8.35 17.33 5.39
C PRO A 118 -9.73 17.07 4.76
N ALA A 119 -10.38 18.15 4.33
CA ALA A 119 -11.67 18.07 3.63
C ALA A 119 -11.54 17.33 2.29
N ASP A 120 -12.66 16.77 1.84
CA ASP A 120 -12.75 16.14 0.52
C ASP A 120 -12.85 17.19 -0.59
N PRO A 121 -12.38 16.88 -1.82
CA PRO A 121 -12.45 17.82 -2.93
C PRO A 121 -13.89 18.17 -3.31
N GLY A 122 -14.09 19.36 -3.89
CA GLY A 122 -15.41 19.79 -4.34
C GLY A 122 -15.96 18.95 -5.51
N PRO A 123 -17.29 18.98 -5.76
CA PRO A 123 -17.97 18.06 -6.66
C PRO A 123 -17.48 18.13 -8.11
N VAL A 124 -17.15 19.32 -8.62
CA VAL A 124 -16.60 19.49 -9.98
C VAL A 124 -15.28 18.73 -10.14
N TRP A 125 -14.40 18.82 -9.14
CA TRP A 125 -13.14 18.08 -9.17
C TRP A 125 -13.38 16.57 -9.11
N GLN A 126 -14.27 16.13 -8.22
CA GLN A 126 -14.60 14.70 -8.05
C GLN A 126 -15.18 14.09 -9.33
N GLU A 127 -16.05 14.82 -10.04
CA GLU A 127 -16.64 14.36 -11.31
C GLU A 127 -15.56 14.15 -12.39
N HIS A 128 -14.66 15.12 -12.56
CA HIS A 128 -13.55 15.00 -13.51
C HIS A 128 -12.55 13.91 -13.12
N ALA A 129 -12.25 13.79 -11.82
CA ALA A 129 -11.38 12.75 -11.30
C ALA A 129 -11.98 11.35 -11.49
N ALA A 130 -13.30 11.19 -11.31
CA ALA A 130 -14.01 9.94 -11.56
C ALA A 130 -13.92 9.53 -13.03
N LYS A 131 -14.21 10.45 -13.97
CA LYS A 131 -14.06 10.19 -15.42
C LYS A 131 -12.64 9.78 -15.80
N LEU A 132 -11.63 10.44 -15.22
CA LEU A 132 -10.23 10.09 -15.44
C LEU A 132 -9.90 8.71 -14.86
N LEU A 133 -10.41 8.39 -13.67
CA LEU A 133 -10.22 7.09 -13.02
C LEU A 133 -10.88 5.96 -13.80
N ASP A 134 -12.11 6.15 -14.30
CA ASP A 134 -12.82 5.17 -15.13
C ASP A 134 -12.03 4.84 -16.40
N TYR A 135 -11.54 5.88 -17.08
CA TYR A 135 -10.67 5.73 -18.24
C TYR A 135 -9.38 4.97 -17.88
N ALA A 136 -8.69 5.39 -16.81
CA ALA A 136 -7.45 4.75 -16.38
C ALA A 136 -7.66 3.29 -15.97
N HIS A 137 -8.76 3.00 -15.27
CA HIS A 137 -9.11 1.66 -14.81
C HIS A 137 -9.33 0.73 -16.01
N ALA A 138 -10.13 1.14 -16.99
CA ALA A 138 -10.33 0.38 -18.23
C ALA A 138 -9.02 0.13 -18.99
N LYS A 139 -8.10 1.11 -18.99
CA LYS A 139 -6.77 0.94 -19.60
C LYS A 139 -5.89 -0.05 -18.85
N LEU A 140 -5.95 -0.09 -17.52
CA LEU A 140 -5.18 -1.07 -16.74
C LEU A 140 -5.71 -2.48 -16.92
N LEU A 141 -7.04 -2.68 -16.92
CA LEU A 141 -7.63 -4.01 -17.12
C LEU A 141 -7.29 -4.63 -18.48
N ALA A 142 -7.03 -3.82 -19.50
CA ALA A 142 -6.62 -4.26 -20.83
C ALA A 142 -5.10 -4.46 -20.98
N ASP A 143 -4.33 -4.30 -19.89
CA ASP A 143 -2.86 -4.27 -19.93
C ASP A 143 -2.25 -5.44 -19.15
N GLU A 144 -1.96 -6.52 -19.87
CA GLU A 144 -1.49 -7.78 -19.27
C GLU A 144 -0.17 -7.61 -18.50
N ASP A 145 0.79 -6.84 -19.03
CA ASP A 145 2.10 -6.63 -18.40
C ASP A 145 1.97 -5.92 -17.05
N ARG A 146 1.12 -4.88 -16.99
CA ARG A 146 0.93 -4.11 -15.76
C ARG A 146 0.07 -4.87 -14.75
N MET A 147 -0.89 -5.66 -15.22
CA MET A 147 -1.65 -6.59 -14.39
C MET A 147 -0.73 -7.64 -13.77
N MET A 148 0.20 -8.20 -14.55
CA MET A 148 1.22 -9.13 -14.06
C MET A 148 2.14 -8.46 -13.04
N TRP A 149 2.59 -7.23 -13.29
CA TRP A 149 3.42 -6.47 -12.36
C TRP A 149 2.75 -6.26 -11.00
N LEU A 150 1.44 -5.99 -10.98
CA LEU A 150 0.64 -5.90 -9.76
C LEU A 150 0.45 -7.26 -9.07
N ALA A 151 0.20 -8.31 -9.84
CA ALA A 151 0.05 -9.68 -9.32
C ALA A 151 1.33 -10.17 -8.61
N MET A 152 2.52 -9.85 -9.16
CA MET A 152 3.82 -10.10 -8.52
C MET A 152 4.02 -9.36 -7.18
N ARG A 153 3.10 -8.47 -6.79
CA ARG A 153 3.06 -7.77 -5.50
C ARG A 153 1.87 -8.18 -4.63
N GLY A 154 1.14 -9.23 -5.01
CA GLY A 154 -0.04 -9.70 -4.28
C GLY A 154 -1.31 -8.91 -4.58
N ILE A 155 -1.33 -8.10 -5.66
CA ILE A 155 -2.50 -7.34 -6.10
C ILE A 155 -3.05 -8.00 -7.36
N PHE A 156 -3.96 -8.94 -7.16
CA PHE A 156 -4.59 -9.71 -8.23
C PHE A 156 -5.73 -8.94 -8.93
N PRO A 157 -6.25 -9.41 -10.08
CA PRO A 157 -7.29 -8.70 -10.84
C PRO A 157 -8.52 -8.28 -10.01
N ASP A 158 -8.97 -9.13 -9.09
CA ASP A 158 -10.11 -8.80 -8.22
C ASP A 158 -9.78 -7.65 -7.25
N ALA A 159 -8.53 -7.53 -6.79
CA ALA A 159 -8.07 -6.41 -5.99
C ALA A 159 -7.92 -5.13 -6.84
N VAL A 160 -7.47 -5.25 -8.09
CA VAL A 160 -7.41 -4.14 -9.06
C VAL A 160 -8.80 -3.55 -9.29
N GLU A 161 -9.80 -4.40 -9.49
CA GLU A 161 -11.21 -4.00 -9.62
C GLU A 161 -11.74 -3.38 -8.32
N ARG A 162 -11.56 -4.06 -7.19
CA ARG A 162 -12.04 -3.63 -5.87
C ARG A 162 -11.51 -2.26 -5.46
N PHE A 163 -10.23 -1.99 -5.71
CA PHE A 163 -9.59 -0.72 -5.37
C PHE A 163 -9.57 0.28 -6.53
N ARG A 164 -10.13 -0.07 -7.68
CA ARG A 164 -10.19 0.76 -8.88
C ARG A 164 -8.83 1.29 -9.33
N LEU A 165 -7.77 0.50 -9.18
CA LEU A 165 -6.44 0.87 -9.69
C LEU A 165 -6.52 1.13 -11.19
N GLY A 166 -5.75 2.10 -11.70
CA GLY A 166 -5.81 2.46 -13.11
C GLY A 166 -4.44 2.73 -13.73
N TRP A 167 -4.39 2.83 -15.05
CA TRP A 167 -3.20 3.19 -15.79
C TRP A 167 -3.48 4.34 -16.75
N LEU A 168 -2.69 5.39 -16.66
CA LEU A 168 -2.72 6.51 -17.60
C LEU A 168 -1.58 6.36 -18.62
N PRO A 169 -1.87 6.08 -19.91
CA PRO A 169 -0.83 5.87 -20.92
C PRO A 169 -0.21 7.17 -21.47
N GLY A 170 -0.73 8.34 -21.08
CA GLY A 170 -0.38 9.61 -21.71
C GLY A 170 -1.28 9.96 -22.90
N GLU A 171 -1.00 11.09 -23.55
CA GLU A 171 -1.85 11.67 -24.60
C GLU A 171 -1.01 12.30 -25.71
N ASN A 172 -1.39 12.08 -26.98
CA ASN A 172 -0.75 12.68 -28.16
C ASN A 172 0.78 12.49 -28.21
N GLY A 173 1.25 11.28 -27.89
CA GLY A 173 2.67 10.93 -27.86
C GLY A 173 3.44 11.50 -26.66
N LYS A 174 2.76 12.11 -25.68
CA LYS A 174 3.36 12.63 -24.45
C LYS A 174 3.01 11.77 -23.25
N ASP A 175 3.95 11.67 -22.33
CA ASP A 175 3.82 10.95 -21.06
C ASP A 175 3.04 11.74 -19.99
N CYS A 176 2.05 12.53 -20.42
CA CYS A 176 1.23 13.37 -19.55
C CYS A 176 -0.02 13.89 -20.27
N TYR A 177 -0.91 14.44 -19.47
CA TYR A 177 -2.10 15.18 -19.88
C TYR A 177 -1.98 16.62 -19.39
N HIS A 178 -2.45 17.54 -20.21
CA HIS A 178 -2.67 18.93 -19.82
C HIS A 178 -4.16 19.22 -19.86
N ARG A 179 -4.69 19.77 -18.76
CA ARG A 179 -6.10 20.14 -18.63
C ARG A 179 -6.22 21.58 -18.17
N ASP A 180 -7.38 22.18 -18.44
CA ASP A 180 -7.71 23.48 -17.87
C ASP A 180 -7.99 23.34 -16.36
N ARG A 181 -7.38 24.22 -15.55
CA ARG A 181 -7.57 24.21 -14.09
C ARG A 181 -8.99 24.58 -13.69
N GLY A 182 -9.58 25.59 -14.34
CA GLY A 182 -10.93 26.05 -14.04
C GLY A 182 -11.98 24.98 -14.35
N ALA A 183 -11.79 24.24 -15.45
CA ALA A 183 -12.64 23.09 -15.77
C ALA A 183 -12.62 22.02 -14.66
N TRP A 184 -11.50 21.85 -13.96
CA TRP A 184 -11.37 20.93 -12.82
C TRP A 184 -11.81 21.53 -11.48
N GLY A 185 -12.44 22.71 -11.48
CA GLY A 185 -12.82 23.41 -10.25
C GLY A 185 -11.62 23.92 -9.43
N LEU A 186 -10.45 24.04 -10.04
CA LEU A 186 -9.24 24.51 -9.38
C LEU A 186 -9.04 26.02 -9.60
N PRO A 187 -8.47 26.73 -8.61
CA PRO A 187 -8.14 28.14 -8.77
C PRO A 187 -7.12 28.33 -9.91
N PRO A 188 -7.24 29.43 -10.67
CA PRO A 188 -6.28 29.76 -11.72
C PRO A 188 -4.89 29.98 -11.12
N GLU A 189 -3.86 29.50 -11.81
CA GLU A 189 -2.46 29.79 -11.50
C GLU A 189 -1.80 30.38 -12.73
N THR A 190 -0.84 31.28 -12.55
CA THR A 190 0.00 31.83 -13.62
C THR A 190 1.44 31.37 -13.44
N ASN A 191 2.13 31.07 -14.53
CA ASN A 191 3.57 30.79 -14.47
C ASN A 191 4.38 32.09 -14.37
N ALA A 192 5.70 31.98 -14.19
CA ALA A 192 6.62 33.11 -14.09
C ALA A 192 6.61 34.04 -15.33
N ARG A 193 6.02 33.61 -16.45
CA ARG A 193 5.86 34.39 -17.69
C ARG A 193 4.45 34.99 -17.84
N GLY A 194 3.63 34.98 -16.78
CA GLY A 194 2.27 35.54 -16.77
C GLY A 194 1.23 34.72 -17.54
N ARG A 195 1.57 33.53 -18.04
CA ARG A 195 0.62 32.67 -18.78
C ARG A 195 -0.16 31.78 -17.82
N LYS A 196 -1.44 31.54 -18.13
CA LYS A 196 -2.28 30.57 -17.41
C LYS A 196 -1.60 29.20 -17.38
N LYS A 197 -1.37 28.68 -16.19
CA LYS A 197 -0.76 27.37 -15.94
C LYS A 197 -1.85 26.30 -16.10
N SER A 198 -1.60 25.33 -16.96
CA SER A 198 -2.46 24.15 -17.09
C SER A 198 -2.27 23.19 -15.92
N LEU A 199 -3.30 22.38 -15.66
CA LEU A 199 -3.21 21.21 -14.78
C LEU A 199 -2.40 20.13 -15.50
N TRP A 200 -1.21 19.85 -15.01
CA TRP A 200 -0.37 18.76 -15.51
C TRP A 200 -0.63 17.49 -14.72
N ILE A 201 -0.90 16.39 -15.44
CA ILE A 201 -1.17 15.07 -14.88
C ILE A 201 -0.24 14.08 -15.60
N PRO A 202 0.75 13.45 -14.93
CA PRO A 202 1.64 12.52 -15.59
C PRO A 202 0.91 11.22 -15.99
N ALA A 203 1.48 10.51 -16.96
CA ALA A 203 1.18 9.10 -17.16
C ALA A 203 1.71 8.25 -15.99
N GLY A 204 1.18 7.05 -15.84
CA GLY A 204 1.57 6.13 -14.78
C GLY A 204 0.41 5.37 -14.14
N LEU A 205 0.73 4.62 -13.10
CA LEU A 205 -0.23 3.84 -12.33
C LEU A 205 -0.99 4.79 -11.39
N VAL A 206 -2.30 4.87 -11.56
CA VAL A 206 -3.23 5.61 -10.73
C VAL A 206 -3.62 4.76 -9.53
N VAL A 207 -3.27 5.27 -8.35
CA VAL A 207 -3.66 4.75 -7.04
C VAL A 207 -4.69 5.71 -6.44
N PRO A 208 -5.99 5.37 -6.50
CA PRO A 208 -7.02 6.24 -5.96
C PRO A 208 -7.15 6.08 -4.44
N ALA A 209 -7.63 7.13 -3.78
CA ALA A 209 -8.33 7.02 -2.51
C ALA A 209 -9.78 7.42 -2.75
N LEU A 210 -10.71 6.59 -2.30
CA LEU A 210 -12.15 6.81 -2.43
C LEU A 210 -12.73 7.25 -1.09
N THR A 211 -13.84 7.97 -1.16
CA THR A 211 -14.71 8.22 -0.01
C THR A 211 -15.55 6.98 0.30
N GLU A 212 -16.21 7.00 1.45
CA GLU A 212 -17.07 5.93 1.94
C GLU A 212 -18.27 5.68 1.01
N ASP A 213 -18.74 6.71 0.30
CA ASP A 213 -19.77 6.67 -0.74
C ASP A 213 -19.21 6.39 -2.16
N GLY A 214 -17.90 6.16 -2.29
CA GLY A 214 -17.25 5.77 -3.55
C GLY A 214 -16.81 6.93 -4.46
N ALA A 215 -16.98 8.18 -4.04
CA ALA A 215 -16.47 9.35 -4.76
C ALA A 215 -14.93 9.42 -4.69
N VAL A 216 -14.31 10.04 -5.68
CA VAL A 216 -12.84 10.16 -5.71
C VAL A 216 -12.39 11.24 -4.72
N ARG A 217 -11.57 10.85 -3.74
CA ARG A 217 -10.95 11.74 -2.75
C ARG A 217 -9.54 12.16 -3.14
N ARG A 218 -8.77 11.25 -3.73
CA ARG A 218 -7.41 11.50 -4.22
C ARG A 218 -7.10 10.63 -5.43
N LEU A 219 -6.33 11.21 -6.36
CA LEU A 219 -5.61 10.44 -7.37
C LEU A 219 -4.10 10.64 -7.15
N ARG A 220 -3.39 9.55 -6.84
CA ARG A 220 -1.93 9.54 -6.77
C ARG A 220 -1.36 8.71 -7.89
N ILE A 221 -0.44 9.28 -8.66
CA ILE A 221 0.10 8.67 -9.88
C ILE A 221 1.53 8.25 -9.61
N ARG A 222 1.79 6.95 -9.67
CA ARG A 222 3.13 6.35 -9.65
C ARG A 222 3.70 6.36 -11.06
N ARG A 223 4.73 7.15 -11.28
CA ARG A 223 5.42 7.29 -12.57
C ARG A 223 6.39 6.13 -12.79
N THR A 224 6.62 5.75 -14.04
CA THR A 224 7.64 4.73 -14.37
C THR A 224 9.05 5.28 -14.19
N ASP A 225 10.03 4.38 -14.14
CA ASP A 225 11.42 4.78 -14.01
C ASP A 225 11.90 5.50 -15.28
N GLU A 226 11.47 5.07 -16.47
CA GLU A 226 11.79 5.74 -17.75
C GLU A 226 11.20 7.16 -17.81
N ALA A 227 9.97 7.33 -17.32
CA ALA A 227 9.32 8.64 -17.24
C ALA A 227 10.09 9.60 -16.32
N ARG A 228 10.57 9.07 -15.18
CA ARG A 228 11.33 9.82 -14.17
C ARG A 228 12.71 10.21 -14.69
N GLU A 229 13.39 9.31 -15.40
CA GLU A 229 14.68 9.58 -16.05
C GLU A 229 14.58 10.72 -17.06
N ARG A 230 13.50 10.75 -17.85
CA ARG A 230 13.24 11.84 -18.81
C ARG A 230 12.91 13.17 -18.13
N PHE A 231 12.12 13.13 -17.05
CA PHE A 231 11.71 14.34 -16.34
C PHE A 231 11.44 14.08 -14.86
N GLY A 232 12.08 14.85 -13.99
CA GLY A 232 11.80 14.82 -12.55
C GLY A 232 12.11 13.45 -11.94
N ALA A 233 13.38 13.06 -11.94
CA ALA A 233 13.87 11.78 -11.41
C ALA A 233 13.38 11.46 -9.98
N GLU A 234 13.26 12.50 -9.16
CA GLU A 234 12.80 12.42 -7.77
C GLU A 234 11.26 12.33 -7.63
N MET A 235 10.51 12.66 -8.68
CA MET A 235 9.03 12.66 -8.66
C MET A 235 8.49 11.26 -8.96
N LYS A 236 8.72 10.31 -8.06
CA LYS A 236 8.21 8.94 -8.19
C LYS A 236 6.69 8.88 -8.10
N TYR A 237 6.11 9.67 -7.22
CA TYR A 237 4.67 9.81 -7.06
C TYR A 237 4.25 11.26 -7.22
N VAL A 238 3.15 11.48 -7.93
CA VAL A 238 2.52 12.79 -8.10
C VAL A 238 1.07 12.71 -7.65
N VAL A 239 0.68 13.54 -6.67
CA VAL A 239 -0.72 13.70 -6.29
C VAL A 239 -1.35 14.72 -7.22
N VAL A 240 -2.49 14.39 -7.84
CA VAL A 240 -3.19 15.31 -8.74
C VAL A 240 -3.67 16.53 -7.94
N PRO A 241 -3.29 17.77 -8.33
CA PRO A 241 -3.73 18.97 -7.65
C PRO A 241 -5.25 19.03 -7.45
N GLY A 242 -5.69 19.40 -6.25
CA GLY A 242 -7.08 19.36 -5.81
C GLY A 242 -7.46 18.12 -5.01
N SER A 243 -6.65 17.06 -5.04
CA SER A 243 -6.86 15.89 -4.19
C SER A 243 -6.76 16.23 -2.71
N SER A 244 -7.49 15.49 -1.88
CA SER A 244 -7.30 15.51 -0.43
C SER A 244 -6.04 14.74 -0.02
N MET A 245 -5.31 15.30 0.95
CA MET A 245 -4.13 14.67 1.55
C MET A 245 -4.47 13.75 2.73
N ARG A 246 -5.75 13.49 2.99
CA ARG A 246 -6.20 12.55 4.02
C ARG A 246 -5.53 11.18 3.84
N PRO A 247 -4.86 10.61 4.85
CA PRO A 247 -4.19 9.32 4.72
C PRO A 247 -5.12 8.21 4.22
N LEU A 248 -4.58 7.20 3.52
CA LEU A 248 -5.39 6.06 3.11
C LEU A 248 -5.63 5.14 4.31
N LEU A 249 -6.89 4.97 4.67
CA LEU A 249 -7.37 3.98 5.63
C LEU A 249 -8.37 3.08 4.91
N LEU A 250 -8.02 1.80 4.79
CA LEU A 250 -8.85 0.78 4.16
C LEU A 250 -9.55 -0.03 5.25
N ARG A 251 -10.84 -0.30 5.04
CA ARG A 251 -11.72 -1.02 5.97
C ARG A 251 -11.70 -0.43 7.40
N PRO A 252 -12.15 0.82 7.58
CA PRO A 252 -12.21 1.45 8.90
C PRO A 252 -13.09 0.71 9.91
N GLU A 253 -13.98 -0.17 9.46
CA GLU A 253 -14.83 -1.04 10.27
C GLU A 253 -14.11 -2.27 10.85
N ALA A 254 -12.91 -2.60 10.36
CA ALA A 254 -12.17 -3.77 10.83
C ALA A 254 -11.70 -3.63 12.29
N ARG A 255 -11.53 -4.77 12.98
CA ARG A 255 -11.08 -4.78 14.38
C ARG A 255 -9.57 -4.83 14.56
N ALA A 256 -8.82 -5.18 13.50
CA ALA A 256 -7.35 -5.13 13.48
C ALA A 256 -6.84 -4.39 12.25
N PHE A 257 -5.61 -3.86 12.32
CA PHE A 257 -5.03 -3.06 11.24
C PHE A 257 -3.57 -3.42 10.98
N VAL A 258 -3.18 -3.41 9.71
CA VAL A 258 -1.78 -3.41 9.28
C VAL A 258 -1.38 -1.98 8.92
N VAL A 259 -0.29 -1.48 9.49
CA VAL A 259 0.28 -0.17 9.17
C VAL A 259 1.49 -0.37 8.27
N VAL A 260 1.45 0.23 7.08
CA VAL A 260 2.50 0.15 6.04
C VAL A 260 2.81 1.53 5.48
N GLU A 261 3.90 1.68 4.72
CA GLU A 261 4.25 2.99 4.16
C GLU A 261 3.44 3.33 2.91
N ALA A 262 3.33 2.40 1.96
CA ALA A 262 2.72 2.69 0.67
C ALA A 262 1.28 2.18 0.56
N GLU A 263 0.50 2.89 -0.26
CA GLU A 263 -0.91 2.57 -0.52
C GLU A 263 -1.09 1.23 -1.24
N LEU A 264 -0.17 0.87 -2.15
CA LEU A 264 -0.20 -0.43 -2.82
C LEU A 264 -0.02 -1.60 -1.84
N ASP A 265 0.88 -1.47 -0.87
CA ASP A 265 1.10 -2.52 0.13
C ASP A 265 -0.11 -2.62 1.08
N ALA A 266 -0.76 -1.49 1.38
CA ALA A 266 -1.99 -1.49 2.18
C ALA A 266 -3.12 -2.23 1.44
N MET A 267 -3.26 -1.99 0.12
CA MET A 267 -4.20 -2.69 -0.74
C MET A 267 -3.90 -4.19 -0.82
N ALA A 268 -2.64 -4.58 -1.01
CA ALA A 268 -2.22 -5.98 -1.04
C ALA A 268 -2.53 -6.71 0.27
N CYS A 269 -2.21 -6.09 1.42
CA CYS A 269 -2.52 -6.64 2.74
C CYS A 269 -4.03 -6.82 2.96
N VAL A 270 -4.84 -5.82 2.59
CA VAL A 270 -6.29 -5.89 2.76
C VAL A 270 -6.92 -6.91 1.81
N ALA A 271 -6.48 -6.98 0.56
CA ALA A 271 -6.94 -8.01 -0.37
C ALA A 271 -6.65 -9.41 0.17
N ALA A 272 -5.40 -9.68 0.56
CA ALA A 272 -5.00 -10.96 1.13
C ALA A 272 -5.79 -11.31 2.41
N ALA A 273 -5.98 -10.33 3.29
CA ALA A 273 -6.76 -10.52 4.52
C ALA A 273 -8.23 -10.85 4.24
N MET A 274 -8.88 -10.10 3.36
CA MET A 274 -10.28 -10.32 3.00
C MET A 274 -10.50 -11.69 2.37
N ASP A 275 -9.61 -12.08 1.45
CA ASP A 275 -9.67 -13.38 0.77
C ASP A 275 -9.47 -14.55 1.75
N ALA A 276 -8.75 -14.30 2.84
CA ALA A 276 -8.55 -15.25 3.93
C ALA A 276 -9.60 -15.17 5.05
N GLY A 277 -10.64 -14.33 4.89
CA GLY A 277 -11.69 -14.13 5.88
C GLY A 277 -11.23 -13.43 7.17
N LEU A 278 -10.10 -12.71 7.13
CA LEU A 278 -9.55 -12.00 8.28
C LEU A 278 -10.19 -10.62 8.41
N ASP A 279 -10.59 -10.28 9.63
CA ASP A 279 -11.15 -8.96 9.96
C ASP A 279 -10.04 -7.90 10.15
N VAL A 280 -9.34 -7.59 9.06
CA VAL A 280 -8.18 -6.71 9.03
C VAL A 280 -8.34 -5.60 8.00
N GLY A 281 -8.13 -4.36 8.44
CA GLY A 281 -7.95 -3.18 7.60
C GLY A 281 -6.48 -2.80 7.46
N ALA A 282 -6.20 -1.72 6.73
CA ALA A 282 -4.83 -1.21 6.62
C ALA A 282 -4.76 0.31 6.59
N PHE A 283 -3.67 0.85 7.13
CA PHE A 283 -3.35 2.26 7.14
C PHE A 283 -2.03 2.50 6.39
N ALA A 284 -2.06 3.33 5.35
CA ALA A 284 -0.86 3.75 4.64
C ALA A 284 -0.32 5.06 5.24
N ALA A 285 0.80 4.96 5.95
CA ALA A 285 1.42 6.08 6.65
C ALA A 285 2.08 7.10 5.70
N GLY A 286 2.42 6.69 4.48
CA GLY A 286 3.07 7.52 3.47
C GLY A 286 4.58 7.70 3.66
N THR A 287 5.07 7.56 4.90
CA THR A 287 6.49 7.53 5.29
C THR A 287 6.67 6.73 6.58
N ASN A 288 7.90 6.31 6.89
CA ASN A 288 8.27 5.72 8.19
C ASN A 288 7.95 6.58 9.43
N MET A 289 7.73 7.88 9.27
CA MET A 289 7.35 8.83 10.33
C MET A 289 5.90 9.32 10.21
N GLY A 290 5.15 8.77 9.23
CA GLY A 290 3.78 9.13 8.96
C GLY A 290 2.87 8.82 10.15
N ARG A 291 2.01 9.77 10.49
CA ARG A 291 1.08 9.68 11.62
C ARG A 291 -0.35 9.79 11.13
N PRO A 292 -1.31 9.15 11.80
CA PRO A 292 -2.72 9.27 11.44
C PRO A 292 -3.24 10.68 11.72
N ASP A 293 -4.18 11.12 10.88
CA ASP A 293 -4.98 12.31 11.14
C ASP A 293 -6.08 12.00 12.19
N ALA A 294 -6.89 12.99 12.54
CA ALA A 294 -7.92 12.86 13.57
C ALA A 294 -8.90 11.71 13.29
N ALA A 295 -9.37 11.57 12.05
CA ALA A 295 -10.27 10.49 11.66
C ALA A 295 -9.62 9.11 11.73
N ALA A 296 -8.42 8.93 11.15
CA ALA A 296 -7.72 7.65 11.21
C ALA A 296 -7.32 7.29 12.64
N HIS A 297 -6.92 8.27 13.45
CA HIS A 297 -6.64 8.08 14.87
C HIS A 297 -7.87 7.59 15.64
N ALA A 298 -9.05 8.15 15.36
CA ALA A 298 -10.31 7.76 15.98
C ALA A 298 -10.70 6.29 15.69
N VAL A 299 -10.32 5.77 14.53
CA VAL A 299 -10.48 4.34 14.19
C VAL A 299 -9.40 3.50 14.87
N LEU A 300 -8.13 3.83 14.68
CA LEU A 300 -7.00 3.04 15.16
C LEU A 300 -6.97 2.92 16.69
N ARG A 301 -7.43 3.94 17.44
CA ARG A 301 -7.52 3.86 18.91
C ARG A 301 -8.48 2.78 19.42
N ARG A 302 -9.40 2.30 18.58
CA ARG A 302 -10.37 1.23 18.89
C ARG A 302 -9.90 -0.14 18.41
N ALA A 303 -8.81 -0.21 17.66
CA ALA A 303 -8.26 -1.45 17.13
C ALA A 303 -7.79 -2.37 18.26
N LEU A 304 -8.17 -3.65 18.19
CA LEU A 304 -7.73 -4.67 19.15
C LEU A 304 -6.29 -5.14 18.86
N CYS A 305 -5.82 -4.95 17.62
CA CYS A 305 -4.44 -5.22 17.22
C CYS A 305 -4.01 -4.28 16.09
N ILE A 306 -2.79 -3.74 16.18
CA ILE A 306 -2.16 -2.98 15.11
C ILE A 306 -0.79 -3.60 14.80
N LEU A 307 -0.63 -4.13 13.60
CA LEU A 307 0.61 -4.71 13.09
C LEU A 307 1.40 -3.63 12.35
N VAL A 308 2.49 -3.14 12.95
CA VAL A 308 3.28 -2.03 12.38
C VAL A 308 4.40 -2.59 11.51
N ALA A 309 4.19 -2.53 10.19
CA ALA A 309 5.03 -3.05 9.12
C ALA A 309 5.58 -1.92 8.23
N LEU A 310 6.14 -0.87 8.85
CA LEU A 310 6.85 0.21 8.14
C LEU A 310 8.20 -0.30 7.58
N ASP A 311 8.71 0.33 6.51
CA ASP A 311 9.76 -0.23 5.65
C ASP A 311 10.98 -0.70 6.45
N PHE A 312 11.39 -1.93 6.22
CA PHE A 312 12.55 -2.50 6.88
C PHE A 312 13.83 -2.18 6.11
N ASP A 313 14.47 -1.05 6.43
CA ASP A 313 15.80 -0.76 5.90
C ASP A 313 16.87 -1.65 6.55
N GLN A 314 17.86 -2.06 5.74
CA GLN A 314 19.10 -2.60 6.29
C GLN A 314 19.70 -1.57 7.26
N PRO A 315 20.30 -2.02 8.38
CA PRO A 315 21.02 -1.11 9.25
C PRO A 315 22.05 -0.32 8.43
N ASP A 316 22.06 0.99 8.60
CA ASP A 316 23.13 1.83 8.03
C ASP A 316 24.49 1.42 8.62
N GLU A 317 25.57 2.03 8.13
CA GLU A 317 26.94 1.79 8.62
C GLU A 317 27.09 1.99 10.16
N LYS A 318 26.11 2.64 10.80
CA LYS A 318 26.04 2.90 12.25
C LYS A 318 25.07 1.98 12.99
N GLY A 319 24.51 0.96 12.33
CA GLY A 319 23.58 0.00 12.90
C GLY A 319 22.13 0.49 13.01
N GLN A 320 21.80 1.69 12.51
CA GLN A 320 20.47 2.28 12.64
C GLN A 320 19.56 1.83 11.51
N ARG A 321 18.34 1.42 11.85
CA ARG A 321 17.31 1.00 10.89
C ARG A 321 16.27 2.12 10.77
N ALA A 322 16.20 2.81 9.63
CA ALA A 322 15.32 3.96 9.47
C ALA A 322 13.83 3.60 9.63
N GLY A 323 13.40 2.39 9.25
CA GLY A 323 12.07 1.82 9.56
C GLY A 323 11.70 1.72 11.04
N ALA A 324 12.69 1.58 11.93
CA ALA A 324 12.44 1.49 13.37
C ALA A 324 12.12 2.85 14.00
N LYS A 325 12.38 3.97 13.30
CA LYS A 325 12.19 5.34 13.84
C LYS A 325 10.72 5.66 14.13
N GLY A 326 9.78 5.10 13.38
CA GLY A 326 8.36 5.28 13.62
C GLY A 326 7.80 4.48 14.80
N MET A 327 8.42 3.34 15.13
CA MET A 327 7.87 2.39 16.10
C MET A 327 7.65 2.97 17.52
N PRO A 328 8.56 3.81 18.09
CA PRO A 328 8.33 4.44 19.39
C PRO A 328 7.02 5.24 19.46
N PHE A 329 6.65 5.94 18.39
CA PHE A 329 5.37 6.65 18.31
C PHE A 329 4.20 5.66 18.40
N TRP A 330 4.18 4.64 17.55
CA TRP A 330 3.09 3.68 17.50
C TRP A 330 2.92 2.92 18.82
N ALA A 331 4.02 2.46 19.43
CA ALA A 331 3.98 1.76 20.71
C ALA A 331 3.46 2.64 21.86
N ARG A 332 3.85 3.92 21.88
CA ARG A 332 3.43 4.87 22.92
C ARG A 332 1.97 5.33 22.73
N THR A 333 1.55 5.53 21.49
CA THR A 333 0.21 6.05 21.17
C THR A 333 -0.86 4.95 21.21
N TYR A 334 -0.54 3.73 20.81
CA TYR A 334 -1.49 2.62 20.74
C TYR A 334 -0.96 1.40 21.48
N ARG A 335 -1.57 1.06 22.62
CA ARG A 335 -1.20 -0.10 23.43
C ARG A 335 -1.28 -1.42 22.64
N THR A 336 -2.13 -1.49 21.62
CA THR A 336 -2.33 -2.66 20.76
C THR A 336 -1.40 -2.70 19.56
N ALA A 337 -0.54 -1.68 19.37
CA ALA A 337 0.47 -1.66 18.33
C ALA A 337 1.67 -2.52 18.68
N ARG A 338 2.07 -3.36 17.73
CA ARG A 338 3.23 -4.24 17.84
C ARG A 338 4.06 -4.12 16.58
N ARG A 339 5.38 -4.15 16.76
CA ARG A 339 6.31 -4.20 15.63
C ARG A 339 6.10 -5.50 14.86
N TRP A 340 5.79 -5.40 13.58
CA TRP A 340 5.46 -6.54 12.73
C TRP A 340 6.10 -6.40 11.34
N PRO A 341 7.44 -6.53 11.24
CA PRO A 341 8.12 -6.40 9.95
C PRO A 341 7.75 -7.57 9.03
N VAL A 342 7.91 -7.37 7.74
CA VAL A 342 7.84 -8.47 6.78
C VAL A 342 9.01 -9.44 6.97
N PRO A 343 8.84 -10.75 6.71
CA PRO A 343 9.89 -11.74 6.95
C PRO A 343 11.10 -11.59 6.01
N LYS A 344 10.87 -11.17 4.77
CA LYS A 344 11.89 -10.95 3.74
C LYS A 344 11.49 -9.77 2.86
N GLY A 345 12.49 -9.06 2.34
CA GLY A 345 12.29 -7.81 1.60
C GLY A 345 12.07 -6.62 2.55
N LYS A 346 11.73 -5.48 1.96
CA LYS A 346 11.52 -4.21 2.68
C LYS A 346 10.05 -3.94 3.03
N ASP A 347 9.13 -4.39 2.18
CA ASP A 347 7.70 -4.08 2.22
C ASP A 347 6.87 -5.34 1.88
N PRO A 348 5.54 -5.36 2.15
CA PRO A 348 4.69 -6.51 1.83
C PRO A 348 4.72 -6.92 0.36
N GLY A 349 4.76 -5.98 -0.57
CA GLY A 349 4.84 -6.30 -1.99
C GLY A 349 6.14 -7.01 -2.36
N ASP A 350 7.25 -6.72 -1.68
CA ASP A 350 8.52 -7.43 -1.84
C ASP A 350 8.50 -8.80 -1.15
N ALA A 351 7.94 -8.90 0.05
CA ALA A 351 7.76 -10.18 0.73
C ALA A 351 6.94 -11.17 -0.11
N PHE A 352 5.87 -10.70 -0.74
CA PHE A 352 5.07 -11.50 -1.65
C PHE A 352 5.87 -11.99 -2.85
N ARG A 353 6.67 -11.11 -3.48
CA ARG A 353 7.55 -11.49 -4.59
C ARG A 353 8.58 -12.55 -4.21
N GLU A 354 9.01 -12.53 -2.96
CA GLU A 354 9.90 -13.52 -2.36
C GLU A 354 9.19 -14.83 -1.96
N GLY A 355 7.91 -15.00 -2.30
CA GLY A 355 7.13 -16.22 -2.09
C GLY A 355 6.38 -16.29 -0.75
N TRP A 356 6.33 -15.20 0.03
CA TRP A 356 5.58 -15.20 1.28
C TRP A 356 4.08 -14.96 1.06
N ASN A 357 3.26 -15.76 1.74
CA ASN A 357 1.83 -15.54 1.81
C ASN A 357 1.51 -14.40 2.79
N LEU A 358 0.99 -13.28 2.26
CA LEU A 358 0.61 -12.11 3.08
C LEU A 358 -0.50 -12.41 4.08
N ALA A 359 -1.48 -13.26 3.73
CA ALA A 359 -2.56 -13.61 4.65
C ALA A 359 -2.06 -14.41 5.85
N ASP A 360 -1.14 -15.35 5.62
CA ASP A 360 -0.52 -16.14 6.70
C ASP A 360 0.36 -15.25 7.57
N TRP A 361 1.18 -14.38 6.96
CA TRP A 361 2.00 -13.41 7.68
C TRP A 361 1.16 -12.49 8.57
N ILE A 362 0.02 -12.00 8.07
CA ILE A 362 -0.94 -11.21 8.86
C ILE A 362 -1.52 -12.07 9.98
N ARG A 363 -2.04 -13.26 9.67
CA ARG A 363 -2.68 -14.16 10.64
C ARG A 363 -1.77 -14.50 11.81
N ILE A 364 -0.49 -14.78 11.56
CA ILE A 364 0.51 -15.07 12.60
C ILE A 364 0.69 -13.88 13.57
N GLY A 365 0.53 -12.65 13.08
CA GLY A 365 0.62 -11.45 13.90
C GLY A 365 -0.60 -11.17 14.75
N LEU A 366 -1.76 -11.68 14.34
CA LEU A 366 -3.02 -11.42 15.02
C LEU A 366 -3.15 -12.23 16.32
N PRO A 367 -3.80 -11.67 17.36
CA PRO A 367 -4.15 -12.43 18.55
C PRO A 367 -5.14 -13.56 18.24
N PRO A 368 -5.22 -14.62 19.06
CA PRO A 368 -6.10 -15.77 18.84
C PRO A 368 -7.59 -15.43 18.64
N VAL A 369 -8.08 -14.31 19.18
CA VAL A 369 -9.46 -13.82 18.98
C VAL A 369 -9.80 -13.49 17.53
N PHE A 370 -8.79 -13.35 16.67
CA PHE A 370 -8.91 -13.13 15.23
C PHE A 370 -8.68 -14.39 14.40
N ALA A 371 -8.34 -15.51 15.04
CA ALA A 371 -8.40 -16.78 14.35
C ALA A 371 -9.86 -17.00 13.92
N PRO A 372 -10.11 -17.45 12.68
CA PRO A 372 -11.44 -17.93 12.34
C PRO A 372 -11.84 -18.96 13.40
N ALA A 373 -13.09 -18.90 13.86
CA ALA A 373 -13.60 -19.97 14.71
C ALA A 373 -13.25 -21.30 14.03
N PRO A 374 -12.72 -22.30 14.77
CA PRO A 374 -12.57 -23.63 14.18
C PRO A 374 -13.90 -23.96 13.55
N VAL A 375 -13.88 -24.37 12.27
CA VAL A 375 -15.07 -24.91 11.61
C VAL A 375 -15.61 -25.93 12.59
N GLN A 376 -16.76 -25.66 13.21
CA GLN A 376 -17.45 -26.70 13.93
C GLN A 376 -17.69 -27.76 12.86
N GLU A 377 -17.00 -28.90 12.97
CA GLU A 377 -17.40 -30.07 12.21
C GLU A 377 -18.91 -30.16 12.37
N ALA A 378 -19.61 -30.16 11.24
CA ALA A 378 -21.04 -30.38 11.26
C ALA A 378 -21.29 -31.58 12.18
N PRO A 379 -22.19 -31.48 13.17
CA PRO A 379 -22.46 -32.59 14.06
C PRO A 379 -22.73 -33.81 13.19
N ALA A 380 -22.01 -34.90 13.47
CA ALA A 380 -22.12 -36.14 12.73
C ALA A 380 -23.61 -36.42 12.49
N PRO A 381 -24.03 -36.73 11.24
CA PRO A 381 -25.43 -36.95 10.96
C PRO A 381 -25.97 -38.00 11.92
N LEU A 382 -27.03 -37.63 12.65
CA LEU A 382 -27.70 -38.55 13.56
C LEU A 382 -28.04 -39.83 12.79
N PRO A 383 -27.81 -41.02 13.38
CA PRO A 383 -28.12 -42.27 12.70
C PRO A 383 -29.61 -42.29 12.35
N VAL A 384 -29.89 -42.28 11.05
CA VAL A 384 -31.25 -42.38 10.53
C VAL A 384 -31.73 -43.79 10.83
N ALA A 385 -32.77 -43.90 11.66
CA ALA A 385 -33.43 -45.18 11.93
C ALA A 385 -33.94 -45.80 10.62
N PRO A 386 -33.79 -47.12 10.42
CA PRO A 386 -34.23 -47.75 9.18
C PRO A 386 -35.75 -47.66 9.04
N ALA A 387 -36.20 -47.30 7.84
CA ALA A 387 -37.61 -47.22 7.48
C ALA A 387 -38.27 -48.62 7.47
N PRO A 388 -39.57 -48.73 7.81
CA PRO A 388 -40.24 -50.03 7.95
C PRO A 388 -40.46 -50.72 6.60
N GLU A 389 -40.25 -52.03 6.57
CA GLU A 389 -40.41 -52.91 5.42
C GLU A 389 -41.86 -52.95 4.89
N LYS A 390 -42.02 -52.79 3.57
CA LYS A 390 -43.30 -53.03 2.89
C LYS A 390 -43.48 -54.52 2.60
N LYS A 391 -44.52 -55.13 3.18
CA LYS A 391 -45.00 -56.49 2.87
C LYS A 391 -45.44 -56.59 1.40
N GLN A 392 -44.96 -57.64 0.72
CA GLN A 392 -45.46 -58.07 -0.59
C GLN A 392 -46.84 -58.74 -0.42
N ALA A 393 -47.83 -58.28 -1.18
CA ALA A 393 -49.05 -59.04 -1.46
C ALA A 393 -48.95 -59.61 -2.88
N ARG A 394 -49.30 -60.89 -2.96
CA ARG A 394 -49.14 -61.81 -4.08
C ARG A 394 -50.50 -61.96 -4.74
N GLU A 395 -50.60 -61.82 -6.05
CA GLU A 395 -51.75 -62.32 -6.82
C GLU A 395 -51.39 -62.50 -8.30
N THR A 396 -52.12 -63.43 -8.90
CA THR A 396 -51.69 -64.43 -9.88
C THR A 396 -52.13 -64.13 -11.32
N MET A 397 -51.19 -64.42 -12.25
CA MET A 397 -51.32 -65.03 -13.58
C MET A 397 -52.44 -64.62 -14.56
N GLY A 398 -52.01 -64.23 -15.77
CA GLY A 398 -52.81 -64.27 -16.99
C GLY A 398 -51.96 -63.90 -18.22
N ALA A 399 -51.89 -64.79 -19.21
CA ALA A 399 -50.92 -64.83 -20.30
C ALA A 399 -51.18 -63.85 -21.46
N GLY A 400 -50.13 -63.48 -22.21
CA GLY A 400 -50.28 -62.82 -23.52
C GLY A 400 -49.06 -62.07 -24.10
N ARG A 401 -48.04 -62.82 -24.57
CA ARG A 401 -47.23 -62.65 -25.82
C ARG A 401 -46.75 -61.25 -26.32
N MET A 402 -45.40 -61.09 -26.41
CA MET A 402 -44.52 -60.40 -27.40
C MET A 402 -44.81 -58.92 -27.77
N ASP A 403 -43.88 -57.95 -27.81
CA ASP A 403 -42.49 -57.95 -28.30
C ASP A 403 -41.60 -56.86 -27.64
N ASP A 404 -40.34 -57.26 -27.45
CA ASP A 404 -39.05 -56.60 -27.71
C ASP A 404 -38.71 -55.11 -27.40
N LYS A 405 -37.46 -54.98 -26.91
CA LYS A 405 -36.52 -53.83 -26.86
C LYS A 405 -36.61 -52.78 -25.73
N GLY A 406 -35.81 -53.06 -24.69
CA GLY A 406 -34.51 -52.40 -24.56
C GLY A 406 -34.40 -51.19 -23.60
N GLY A 407 -33.46 -51.29 -22.64
CA GLY A 407 -32.75 -50.10 -22.11
C GLY A 407 -32.88 -49.79 -20.62
N GLY A 408 -32.69 -50.77 -19.74
CA GLY A 408 -32.59 -50.52 -18.29
C GLY A 408 -31.27 -49.85 -17.89
N LYS A 409 -31.32 -48.56 -17.51
CA LYS A 409 -30.28 -47.90 -16.70
C LYS A 409 -30.21 -48.56 -15.33
N LYS A 410 -29.17 -49.36 -15.08
CA LYS A 410 -28.77 -49.72 -13.71
C LYS A 410 -27.73 -48.71 -13.21
N LYS A 411 -28.11 -48.00 -12.14
CA LYS A 411 -27.20 -47.29 -11.25
C LYS A 411 -26.17 -48.28 -10.72
N ALA A 412 -24.89 -47.98 -10.91
CA ALA A 412 -23.81 -48.55 -10.12
C ALA A 412 -23.34 -47.47 -9.15
N THR A 413 -23.31 -47.81 -7.86
CA THR A 413 -22.70 -47.02 -6.80
C THR A 413 -21.25 -47.40 -6.59
N ALA A 414 -20.45 -46.38 -6.28
CA ALA A 414 -19.19 -46.34 -5.53
C ALA A 414 -17.84 -46.40 -6.29
N ALA A 415 -17.10 -45.28 -6.25
CA ALA A 415 -15.65 -45.21 -6.00
C ALA A 415 -15.20 -43.76 -5.71
N GLY A 416 -14.68 -43.49 -4.51
CA GLY A 416 -13.75 -42.40 -4.16
C GLY A 416 -14.24 -40.95 -4.27
N ALA A 417 -14.53 -40.30 -3.14
CA ALA A 417 -14.69 -38.85 -3.06
C ALA A 417 -13.32 -38.17 -3.25
N TRP A 418 -13.04 -37.70 -4.48
CA TRP A 418 -11.95 -36.78 -4.79
C TRP A 418 -12.57 -35.38 -4.96
N GLY A 419 -11.96 -34.37 -4.34
CA GLY A 419 -12.59 -33.12 -3.88
C GLY A 419 -13.19 -32.21 -4.95
N GLY A 420 -14.08 -31.31 -4.52
CA GLY A 420 -14.62 -30.22 -5.33
C GLY A 420 -13.88 -28.89 -5.13
N VAL A 421 -14.51 -27.82 -5.60
CA VAL A 421 -13.97 -26.44 -5.61
C VAL A 421 -13.57 -25.91 -4.23
N GLU A 422 -14.13 -26.46 -3.16
CA GLU A 422 -13.81 -26.13 -1.77
C GLU A 422 -12.37 -26.46 -1.38
N TRP A 423 -11.71 -27.34 -2.14
CA TRP A 423 -10.32 -27.75 -1.92
C TRP A 423 -9.30 -26.89 -2.67
N LEU A 424 -9.75 -25.91 -3.47
CA LEU A 424 -8.87 -24.90 -4.09
C LEU A 424 -8.44 -23.84 -3.07
N THR A 425 -7.74 -24.28 -2.03
CA THR A 425 -7.18 -23.43 -0.97
C THR A 425 -5.96 -22.66 -1.47
N HIS A 426 -5.51 -21.64 -0.71
CA HIS A 426 -4.27 -20.94 -1.02
C HIS A 426 -3.08 -21.89 -0.83
N PRO A 427 -2.28 -22.19 -1.88
CA PRO A 427 -1.11 -23.07 -1.76
C PRO A 427 0.05 -22.36 -1.06
N ILE A 428 0.88 -23.10 -0.34
CA ILE A 428 2.08 -22.59 0.34
C ILE A 428 3.31 -22.85 -0.55
N GLY A 429 3.32 -22.22 -1.72
CA GLY A 429 4.41 -22.28 -2.70
C GLY A 429 4.27 -23.36 -3.79
N PRO A 430 5.27 -23.50 -4.69
CA PRO A 430 5.19 -24.35 -5.89
C PRO A 430 4.80 -25.80 -5.60
N ARG A 431 5.49 -26.50 -4.69
CA ARG A 431 5.18 -27.92 -4.40
C ARG A 431 3.77 -28.13 -3.84
N ASP A 432 3.28 -27.19 -3.03
CA ASP A 432 1.96 -27.28 -2.43
C ASP A 432 0.86 -26.96 -3.46
N SER A 433 1.16 -26.16 -4.50
CA SER A 433 0.19 -25.87 -5.58
C SER A 433 -0.29 -27.14 -6.30
N LEU A 434 0.60 -28.11 -6.56
CA LEU A 434 0.23 -29.41 -7.12
C LEU A 434 -0.60 -30.25 -6.13
N GLN A 435 -0.30 -30.16 -4.83
CA GLN A 435 -1.05 -30.88 -3.79
C GLN A 435 -2.46 -30.33 -3.62
N VAL A 436 -2.63 -29.01 -3.71
CA VAL A 436 -3.94 -28.35 -3.68
C VAL A 436 -4.78 -28.80 -4.87
N LEU A 437 -4.21 -28.80 -6.08
CA LEU A 437 -4.91 -29.33 -7.25
C LEU A 437 -5.29 -30.80 -7.07
N ALA A 438 -4.37 -31.65 -6.61
CA ALA A 438 -4.64 -33.07 -6.37
C ALA A 438 -5.76 -33.30 -5.34
N ARG A 439 -5.81 -32.52 -4.26
CA ARG A 439 -6.90 -32.59 -3.25
C ARG A 439 -8.24 -32.19 -3.85
N ALA A 440 -8.24 -31.21 -4.75
CA ALA A 440 -9.41 -30.83 -5.56
C ALA A 440 -9.71 -31.84 -6.69
N GLY A 441 -9.06 -33.00 -6.73
CA GLY A 441 -9.28 -34.00 -7.79
C GLY A 441 -8.84 -33.53 -9.18
N LEU A 442 -7.93 -32.55 -9.23
CA LEU A 442 -7.38 -31.98 -10.45
C LEU A 442 -5.92 -32.40 -10.62
N GLU A 443 -5.51 -32.58 -11.86
CA GLU A 443 -4.13 -32.94 -12.20
C GLU A 443 -3.56 -31.91 -13.17
N ALA A 444 -2.40 -31.32 -12.85
CA ALA A 444 -1.67 -30.46 -13.76
C ALA A 444 -0.65 -31.28 -14.56
N ARG A 445 -0.72 -31.22 -15.89
CA ARG A 445 0.20 -31.95 -16.77
C ARG A 445 0.98 -31.00 -17.67
N PRO A 446 2.31 -31.15 -17.75
CA PRO A 446 3.14 -30.33 -18.63
C PRO A 446 2.83 -30.60 -20.10
N THR A 447 2.83 -29.55 -20.92
CA THR A 447 2.68 -29.63 -22.37
C THR A 447 4.02 -29.41 -23.08
N SER A 448 4.08 -29.81 -24.35
CA SER A 448 5.31 -29.77 -25.16
C SER A 448 5.79 -28.37 -25.53
N ASP A 449 4.90 -27.38 -25.46
CA ASP A 449 5.17 -25.95 -25.70
C ASP A 449 5.65 -25.21 -24.44
N GLY A 450 5.81 -25.90 -23.31
CA GLY A 450 6.33 -25.33 -22.06
C GLY A 450 5.27 -24.68 -21.18
N ASP A 451 4.00 -25.05 -21.35
CA ASP A 451 2.88 -24.67 -20.48
C ASP A 451 2.29 -25.90 -19.76
N TYR A 452 1.11 -25.82 -19.17
CA TYR A 452 0.46 -27.00 -18.58
C TYR A 452 -1.06 -26.97 -18.75
N GLU A 453 -1.64 -28.16 -18.78
CA GLU A 453 -3.09 -28.35 -18.84
C GLU A 453 -3.60 -28.92 -17.51
N ILE A 454 -4.81 -28.49 -17.11
CA ILE A 454 -5.49 -29.02 -15.93
C ILE A 454 -6.57 -30.03 -16.34
N TYR A 455 -6.43 -31.25 -15.83
CA TYR A 455 -7.34 -32.38 -16.04
C TYR A 455 -8.21 -32.60 -14.80
N GLY A 456 -9.41 -33.17 -14.98
CA GLY A 456 -10.37 -33.48 -13.91
C GLY A 456 -11.47 -32.42 -13.75
N GLN A 457 -11.23 -31.20 -14.24
CA GLN A 457 -12.17 -30.07 -14.18
C GLN A 457 -13.42 -30.26 -15.06
N GLU A 458 -13.34 -31.13 -16.07
CA GLU A 458 -14.47 -31.47 -16.95
C GLU A 458 -15.65 -32.12 -16.19
N ARG A 459 -15.39 -32.62 -14.98
CA ARG A 459 -16.38 -33.22 -14.08
C ARG A 459 -17.10 -32.19 -13.22
N TRP A 460 -16.60 -30.96 -13.19
CA TRP A 460 -17.13 -29.88 -12.36
C TRP A 460 -18.20 -29.06 -13.09
N PRO A 461 -19.19 -28.51 -12.36
CA PRO A 461 -20.10 -27.50 -12.91
C PRO A 461 -19.35 -26.28 -13.46
N GLN A 462 -19.89 -25.62 -14.48
CA GLN A 462 -19.25 -24.47 -15.14
C GLN A 462 -18.89 -23.31 -14.17
N ARG A 463 -19.70 -23.12 -13.12
CA ARG A 463 -19.44 -22.13 -12.05
C ARG A 463 -18.14 -22.43 -11.28
N ASP A 464 -17.82 -23.70 -11.08
CA ASP A 464 -16.66 -24.15 -10.32
C ASP A 464 -15.41 -24.19 -11.19
N GLN A 465 -15.56 -24.43 -12.50
CA GLN A 465 -14.49 -24.21 -13.47
C GLN A 465 -14.06 -22.73 -13.50
N ALA A 466 -15.00 -21.78 -13.41
CA ALA A 466 -14.66 -20.36 -13.33
C ALA A 466 -13.85 -20.02 -12.06
N ARG A 467 -14.11 -20.71 -10.94
CA ARG A 467 -13.34 -20.59 -9.69
C ARG A 467 -11.95 -21.19 -9.82
N LEU A 468 -11.83 -22.34 -10.48
CA LEU A 468 -10.53 -22.92 -10.84
C LEU A 468 -9.71 -21.95 -11.70
N MET A 469 -10.31 -21.34 -12.72
CA MET A 469 -9.61 -20.33 -13.53
C MET A 469 -9.19 -19.11 -12.70
N GLY A 470 -9.99 -18.70 -11.71
CA GLY A 470 -9.60 -17.68 -10.74
C GLY A 470 -8.39 -18.10 -9.88
N TRP A 471 -8.39 -19.35 -9.43
CA TRP A 471 -7.29 -19.95 -8.67
C TRP A 471 -6.01 -20.06 -9.52
N LEU A 472 -6.10 -20.54 -10.76
CA LEU A 472 -4.97 -20.64 -11.69
C LEU A 472 -4.43 -19.27 -12.09
N ARG A 473 -5.28 -18.24 -12.25
CA ARG A 473 -4.79 -16.86 -12.43
C ARG A 473 -3.95 -16.37 -11.25
N ARG A 474 -4.23 -16.88 -10.05
CA ARG A 474 -3.57 -16.47 -8.81
C ARG A 474 -2.30 -17.28 -8.51
N PHE A 475 -2.31 -18.58 -8.79
CA PHE A 475 -1.27 -19.53 -8.39
C PHE A 475 -0.68 -20.33 -9.54
N GLY A 476 -1.10 -20.08 -10.78
CA GLY A 476 -0.69 -20.85 -11.95
C GLY A 476 0.82 -20.76 -12.24
N GLN A 477 1.46 -19.66 -11.87
CA GLN A 477 2.92 -19.55 -11.94
C GLN A 477 3.61 -20.55 -10.99
N TRP A 478 3.03 -20.83 -9.83
CA TRP A 478 3.57 -21.82 -8.89
C TRP A 478 3.33 -23.24 -9.36
N VAL A 479 2.21 -23.51 -10.03
CA VAL A 479 1.98 -24.78 -10.72
C VAL A 479 3.04 -25.00 -11.80
N TRP A 480 3.27 -23.97 -12.63
CA TRP A 480 4.31 -24.00 -13.66
C TRP A 480 5.70 -24.24 -13.06
N GLN A 481 6.08 -23.49 -12.03
CA GLN A 481 7.36 -23.67 -11.33
C GLN A 481 7.52 -25.08 -10.75
N ALA A 482 6.46 -25.65 -10.18
CA ALA A 482 6.49 -27.00 -9.64
C ALA A 482 6.68 -28.08 -10.70
N LEU A 483 6.21 -27.83 -11.93
CA LEU A 483 6.35 -28.77 -13.05
C LEU A 483 7.69 -28.64 -13.78
N TYR A 484 8.21 -27.42 -13.91
CA TYR A 484 9.32 -27.12 -14.82
C TYR A 484 10.64 -26.76 -14.13
N ASP A 485 10.61 -26.32 -12.88
CA ASP A 485 11.83 -25.98 -12.15
C ASP A 485 12.41 -27.23 -11.47
N LYS A 486 13.68 -27.55 -11.78
CA LYS A 486 14.36 -28.77 -11.33
C LYS A 486 14.52 -28.84 -9.80
N GLU A 487 14.47 -27.70 -9.11
CA GLU A 487 14.48 -27.68 -7.64
C GLU A 487 13.15 -28.14 -7.02
N PHE A 488 12.04 -27.97 -7.75
CA PHE A 488 10.69 -28.20 -7.22
C PHE A 488 9.95 -29.37 -7.88
N ALA A 489 10.42 -29.85 -9.02
CA ALA A 489 9.92 -31.02 -9.72
C ALA A 489 9.89 -32.26 -8.80
N PRO A 490 8.79 -33.05 -8.81
CA PRO A 490 8.72 -34.27 -8.01
C PRO A 490 9.84 -35.24 -8.43
N PRO A 491 10.49 -35.94 -7.48
CA PRO A 491 11.73 -36.68 -7.76
C PRO A 491 11.62 -37.81 -8.78
N ASN A 492 10.42 -38.21 -9.23
CA ASN A 492 10.24 -39.25 -10.23
C ASN A 492 8.93 -39.02 -11.00
N GLY A 493 9.02 -39.01 -12.33
CA GLY A 493 7.88 -38.88 -13.25
C GLY A 493 6.90 -40.05 -13.17
N ARG A 494 6.07 -40.09 -12.12
CA ARG A 494 4.83 -40.85 -12.06
C ARG A 494 3.69 -39.89 -11.77
N ALA A 495 2.75 -39.83 -12.72
CA ALA A 495 1.43 -39.25 -12.52
C ALA A 495 0.78 -39.87 -11.27
N MET A 496 0.19 -39.02 -10.43
CA MET A 496 -0.76 -39.44 -9.39
C MET A 496 -2.14 -39.54 -10.00
#